data_AF-A0A1M3NGA4-F1
#
_entry.id   AF-A0A1M3NGA4-F1
#
_cell.length_a   1.000
_cell.length_b   1.000
_cell.length_c   1.000
_cell.angle_alpha   90.00
_cell.angle_beta   90.00
_cell.angle_gamma   90.00
#
_symmetry.space_group_name_H-M   'P 1'
#
loop_
_entity.id
_entity.type
_entity.pdbx_description
1 polymer ?
#
loop_
_entity_poly.entity_id
_entity_poly.type
_entity_poly.pdbx_seq_one_letter_code
_entity_poly.pdbx_strand_id
1 'polypeptide(L)'
;MCGCAWPRADLGGRVRSSFLSSRVPGTRLATRVEKEPVRRLLMAMRLSEMHPALVHFPLTLLPVAVGTDTIGAITRNRRLYEVGRWSIVGAAVATAVAGLFGLIAQEAIDVDDDGRNILKTHRSLNLGLFGALTAMSLIRTRQREPRICYLIAGLGAFTVAIFSAYLGGRLVYDHGAGVVRTRGLGVSDEELTLRNTVHAASQAARDLGRGVKHTAQDLRKGDIVPTLMTTRRTT
;
A
#
# COMPACT_ATOMS: atom_id res chain seq x y z
N MET A 1 -12.79 34.30 51.81
CA MET A 1 -11.57 33.89 52.54
C MET A 1 -11.99 33.02 53.73
N CYS A 2 -11.89 31.70 53.60
CA CYS A 2 -11.96 30.69 54.67
C CYS A 2 -11.13 29.53 54.11
N GLY A 3 -10.03 29.02 54.67
CA GLY A 3 -9.59 28.95 56.06
C GLY A 3 -9.32 27.47 56.34
N CYS A 4 -8.14 26.98 55.97
CA CYS A 4 -7.70 25.59 56.15
C CYS A 4 -7.62 25.20 57.63
N ALA A 5 -8.10 24.00 57.99
CA ALA A 5 -7.77 23.34 59.24
C ALA A 5 -7.71 21.81 59.03
N TRP A 6 -6.50 21.26 59.03
CA TRP A 6 -6.23 19.81 59.18
C TRP A 6 -5.71 19.55 60.59
N PRO A 7 -6.16 18.50 61.31
CA PRO A 7 -5.67 18.21 62.65
C PRO A 7 -4.28 17.54 62.61
N ARG A 8 -3.35 18.03 63.45
CA ARG A 8 -2.16 17.30 63.89
C ARG A 8 -2.54 16.38 65.05
N ALA A 9 -1.96 15.18 65.09
CA ALA A 9 -1.92 14.33 66.28
C ALA A 9 -0.51 13.72 66.41
N ASP A 10 -0.13 13.51 67.67
CA ASP A 10 1.22 13.62 68.21
C ASP A 10 2.15 12.42 68.03
N LEU A 11 3.45 12.76 68.12
CA LEU A 11 4.62 11.91 68.25
C LEU A 11 4.64 11.16 69.60
N GLY A 12 4.95 9.86 69.58
CA GLY A 12 5.29 9.15 70.81
C GLY A 12 5.41 7.63 70.67
N GLY A 13 6.45 7.13 69.98
CA GLY A 13 6.66 5.68 69.83
C GLY A 13 8.12 5.31 69.55
N ARG A 14 8.85 5.06 70.65
CA ARG A 14 10.26 4.64 70.78
C ARG A 14 10.71 3.60 69.73
N VAL A 15 11.59 4.00 68.81
CA VAL A 15 12.21 3.12 67.79
C VAL A 15 13.30 2.27 68.43
N ARG A 16 13.09 0.95 68.50
CA ARG A 16 14.13 -0.03 68.84
C ARG A 16 14.76 -0.54 67.54
N SER A 17 16.02 -0.16 67.32
CA SER A 17 16.85 -0.64 66.21
C SER A 17 17.30 -2.08 66.44
N SER A 18 16.79 -3.02 65.66
CA SER A 18 17.43 -4.32 65.45
C SER A 18 17.94 -4.38 64.02
N PHE A 19 19.22 -4.03 63.86
CA PHE A 19 20.01 -4.30 62.67
C PHE A 19 20.08 -5.82 62.45
N LEU A 20 19.34 -6.31 61.45
CA LEU A 20 19.57 -7.63 60.87
C LEU A 20 20.00 -7.43 59.42
N SER A 21 21.32 -7.56 59.26
CA SER A 21 22.05 -7.62 58.00
C SER A 21 21.52 -8.76 57.13
N SER A 22 20.69 -8.45 56.13
CA SER A 22 20.50 -9.31 54.97
C SER A 22 21.30 -8.75 53.79
N ARG A 23 22.41 -9.44 53.47
CA ARG A 23 23.21 -9.20 52.27
C ARG A 23 22.32 -9.39 51.05
N VAL A 24 22.08 -8.33 50.28
CA VAL A 24 21.51 -8.44 48.92
C VAL A 24 22.60 -9.01 48.02
N PRO A 25 22.44 -10.22 47.46
CA PRO A 25 23.42 -10.77 46.52
C PRO A 25 23.43 -9.90 45.25
N GLY A 26 24.62 -9.43 44.89
CA GLY A 26 24.84 -8.64 43.68
C GLY A 26 24.41 -9.41 42.43
N THR A 27 23.24 -9.08 41.91
CA THR A 27 22.87 -9.38 40.53
C THR A 27 23.74 -8.51 39.64
N ARG A 28 24.78 -9.13 39.08
CA ARG A 28 25.53 -8.58 37.95
C ARG A 28 24.53 -8.30 36.83
N LEU A 29 24.08 -7.04 36.73
CA LEU A 29 23.54 -6.47 35.52
C LEU A 29 24.68 -6.46 34.49
N ALA A 30 24.89 -7.61 33.87
CA ALA A 30 25.56 -7.68 32.59
C ALA A 30 24.63 -6.97 31.61
N THR A 31 24.79 -5.65 31.48
CA THR A 31 24.33 -4.92 30.30
C THR A 31 25.15 -5.43 29.14
N ARG A 32 24.76 -6.59 28.61
CA ARG A 32 25.11 -7.02 27.26
C ARG A 32 24.34 -6.06 26.36
N VAL A 33 24.89 -4.88 26.15
CA VAL A 33 24.57 -4.03 25.01
C VAL A 33 25.05 -4.83 23.81
N GLU A 34 24.21 -5.78 23.41
CA GLU A 34 24.41 -6.56 22.22
C GLU A 34 24.50 -5.56 21.08
N LYS A 35 25.63 -5.61 20.39
CA LYS A 35 25.91 -4.80 19.22
C LYS A 35 24.91 -5.17 18.14
N GLU A 36 23.76 -4.51 18.17
CA GLU A 36 22.77 -4.50 17.10
C GLU A 36 22.81 -3.19 16.27
N PRO A 37 23.99 -2.62 15.86
CA PRO A 37 23.97 -1.39 15.09
C PRO A 37 23.82 -1.60 13.58
N VAL A 38 23.65 -2.84 13.08
CA VAL A 38 23.54 -3.09 11.62
C VAL A 38 22.18 -3.66 11.21
N ARG A 39 21.46 -4.36 12.10
CA ARG A 39 20.13 -4.92 11.80
C ARG A 39 19.03 -3.87 11.57
N ARG A 40 19.25 -2.63 12.02
CA ARG A 40 18.31 -1.51 11.82
C ARG A 40 18.45 -0.80 10.47
N LEU A 41 19.50 -1.09 9.70
CA LEU A 41 19.78 -0.41 8.42
C LEU A 41 19.10 -1.06 7.21
N LEU A 42 18.57 -2.28 7.36
CA LEU A 42 17.77 -2.94 6.34
C LEU A 42 16.34 -3.06 6.85
N MET A 43 15.60 -1.94 6.86
CA MET A 43 14.14 -1.97 6.86
C MET A 43 13.72 -2.59 5.53
N ALA A 44 13.58 -3.93 5.50
CA ALA A 44 13.03 -4.60 4.34
C ALA A 44 11.56 -4.19 4.23
N MET A 45 11.23 -3.41 3.21
CA MET A 45 9.84 -3.05 2.96
C MET A 45 9.01 -4.31 2.74
N ARG A 46 7.84 -4.37 3.38
CA ARG A 46 6.92 -5.51 3.25
C ARG A 46 6.34 -5.55 1.84
N LEU A 47 5.97 -6.73 1.34
CA LEU A 47 5.26 -6.84 0.03
C LEU A 47 3.97 -6.00 0.02
N SER A 48 3.31 -5.83 1.18
CA SER A 48 2.16 -4.95 1.35
C SER A 48 2.48 -3.46 1.16
N GLU A 49 3.72 -3.05 1.40
CA GLU A 49 4.21 -1.67 1.24
C GLU A 49 4.76 -1.42 -0.18
N MET A 50 5.18 -2.48 -0.88
CA MET A 50 5.64 -2.40 -2.27
C MET A 50 4.56 -1.91 -3.22
N HIS A 51 3.33 -2.37 -3.08
CA HIS A 51 2.23 -1.95 -3.95
C HIS A 51 1.97 -0.43 -3.86
N PRO A 52 1.74 0.17 -2.66
CA PRO A 52 1.63 1.62 -2.51
C PRO A 52 2.85 2.42 -2.99
N ALA A 53 4.07 1.90 -2.82
CA ALA A 53 5.26 2.55 -3.37
C ALA A 53 5.23 2.60 -4.90
N LEU A 54 4.87 1.48 -5.54
CA LEU A 54 4.92 1.32 -6.99
C LEU A 54 3.77 2.01 -7.74
N VAL A 55 2.62 2.26 -7.12
CA VAL A 55 1.50 2.95 -7.79
C VAL A 55 1.78 4.43 -8.11
N HIS A 56 2.79 5.04 -7.50
CA HIS A 56 3.19 6.42 -7.83
C HIS A 56 3.71 6.55 -9.26
N PHE A 57 4.36 5.52 -9.80
CA PHE A 57 4.88 5.52 -11.16
C PHE A 57 3.77 5.66 -12.23
N PRO A 58 2.73 4.79 -12.28
CA PRO A 58 1.67 4.98 -13.26
C PRO A 58 0.85 6.25 -13.01
N LEU A 59 0.66 6.67 -11.75
CA LEU A 59 -0.04 7.91 -11.40
C LEU A 59 0.68 9.17 -11.90
N THR A 60 2.00 9.14 -12.02
CA THR A 60 2.80 10.27 -12.52
C THR A 60 3.06 10.17 -14.03
N LEU A 61 3.37 8.98 -14.54
CA LEU A 61 3.70 8.78 -15.95
C LEU A 61 2.49 8.98 -16.88
N LEU A 62 1.28 8.62 -16.45
CA LEU A 62 0.07 8.82 -17.24
C LEU A 62 -0.21 10.31 -17.54
N PRO A 63 -0.32 11.22 -16.54
CA PRO A 63 -0.54 12.64 -16.81
C PRO A 63 0.66 13.27 -17.52
N VAL A 64 1.89 12.82 -17.26
CA VAL A 64 3.07 13.28 -18.04
C VAL A 64 2.94 12.90 -19.50
N ALA A 65 2.51 11.67 -19.81
CA ALA A 65 2.31 11.23 -21.18
C ALA A 65 1.27 12.07 -21.91
N VAL A 66 0.09 12.24 -21.32
CA VAL A 66 -1.02 13.01 -21.91
C VAL A 66 -0.67 14.50 -21.98
N GLY A 67 -0.01 15.05 -20.97
CA GLY A 67 0.39 16.46 -20.92
C GLY A 67 1.44 16.80 -21.97
N THR A 68 2.49 15.99 -22.09
CA THR A 68 3.54 16.20 -23.10
C THR A 68 3.02 16.01 -24.53
N ASP A 69 2.11 15.05 -24.75
CA ASP A 69 1.45 14.90 -26.06
C ASP A 69 0.53 16.09 -26.39
N THR A 70 -0.20 16.61 -25.40
CA THR A 70 -1.05 17.82 -25.57
C THR A 70 -0.20 19.06 -25.89
N ILE A 71 0.86 19.31 -25.12
CA ILE A 71 1.75 20.45 -25.34
C ILE A 71 2.51 20.27 -26.68
N GLY A 72 2.92 19.04 -27.01
CA GLY A 72 3.50 18.69 -28.30
C GLY A 72 2.56 19.01 -29.47
N ALA A 73 1.26 18.76 -29.31
CA ALA A 73 0.24 19.07 -30.32
C ALA A 73 0.08 20.57 -30.55
N ILE A 74 0.11 21.37 -29.48
CA ILE A 74 -0.01 22.83 -29.54
C ILE A 74 1.27 23.46 -30.13
N THR A 75 2.44 23.00 -29.67
CA THR A 75 3.75 23.58 -30.06
C THR A 75 4.35 22.97 -31.32
N ARG A 76 3.73 21.90 -31.87
CA ARG A 76 4.26 21.06 -32.95
C ARG A 76 5.69 20.55 -32.69
N ASN A 77 6.06 20.34 -31.42
CA ASN A 77 7.39 19.91 -31.04
C ASN A 77 7.52 18.38 -31.00
N ARG A 78 8.28 17.82 -31.94
CA ARG A 78 8.47 16.37 -32.07
C ARG A 78 9.16 15.71 -30.87
N ARG A 79 9.99 16.44 -30.11
CA ARG A 79 10.61 15.92 -28.89
C ARG A 79 9.58 15.64 -27.79
N LEU A 80 8.55 16.49 -27.68
CA LEU A 80 7.50 16.30 -26.70
C LEU A 80 6.66 15.04 -27.00
N TYR A 81 6.43 14.74 -28.28
CA TYR A 81 5.79 13.49 -28.68
C TYR A 81 6.63 12.25 -28.37
N GLU A 82 7.95 12.34 -28.39
CA GLU A 82 8.81 11.22 -28.01
C GLU A 82 8.74 10.97 -26.51
N VAL A 83 8.75 12.04 -25.69
CA VAL A 83 8.55 11.94 -24.24
C VAL A 83 7.19 11.31 -23.95
N GLY A 84 6.10 11.82 -24.52
CA GLY A 84 4.76 11.29 -24.28
C GLY A 84 4.62 9.82 -24.67
N ARG A 85 5.22 9.41 -25.80
CA ARG A 85 5.23 8.02 -26.26
C ARG A 85 5.95 7.09 -25.28
N TRP A 86 7.11 7.48 -24.77
CA TRP A 86 7.85 6.62 -23.82
C TRP A 86 7.24 6.65 -22.42
N SER A 87 6.65 7.78 -22.02
CA SER A 87 5.93 7.89 -20.75
C SER A 87 4.69 6.98 -20.70
N ILE A 88 3.90 6.86 -21.78
CA ILE A 88 2.75 5.93 -21.78
C ILE A 88 3.18 4.46 -21.75
N VAL A 89 4.30 4.12 -22.40
CA VAL A 89 4.90 2.77 -22.31
C VAL A 89 5.34 2.49 -20.87
N GLY A 90 6.05 3.43 -20.26
CA GLY A 90 6.45 3.35 -18.86
C GLY A 90 5.26 3.21 -17.91
N ALA A 91 4.18 3.96 -18.15
CA ALA A 91 2.96 3.88 -17.35
C ALA A 91 2.32 2.49 -17.43
N ALA A 92 2.24 1.90 -18.63
CA ALA A 92 1.69 0.55 -18.82
C ALA A 92 2.54 -0.51 -18.08
N VAL A 93 3.86 -0.45 -18.22
CA VAL A 93 4.79 -1.37 -17.52
C VAL A 93 4.69 -1.21 -16.01
N ALA A 94 4.73 0.03 -15.51
CA ALA A 94 4.63 0.32 -14.09
C ALA A 94 3.28 -0.13 -13.50
N THR A 95 2.19 0.03 -14.25
CA THR A 95 0.87 -0.49 -13.85
C THR A 95 0.86 -2.01 -13.76
N ALA A 96 1.50 -2.71 -14.70
CA ALA A 96 1.65 -4.16 -14.64
C ALA A 96 2.39 -4.60 -13.38
N VAL A 97 3.55 -4.01 -13.11
CA VAL A 97 4.37 -4.34 -11.94
C VAL A 97 3.62 -4.03 -10.65
N ALA A 98 3.05 -2.83 -10.51
CA ALA A 98 2.24 -2.47 -9.35
C ALA A 98 1.04 -3.42 -9.17
N GLY A 99 0.38 -3.80 -10.26
CA GLY A 99 -0.71 -4.77 -10.26
C GLY A 99 -0.30 -6.14 -9.72
N LEU A 100 0.88 -6.65 -10.11
CA LEU A 100 1.40 -7.92 -9.58
C LEU A 100 1.58 -7.87 -8.06
N PHE A 101 2.23 -6.82 -7.54
CA PHE A 101 2.40 -6.65 -6.10
C PHE A 101 1.05 -6.46 -5.38
N GLY A 102 0.10 -5.76 -6.00
CA GLY A 102 -1.25 -5.62 -5.46
C GLY A 102 -1.99 -6.95 -5.37
N LEU A 103 -1.82 -7.81 -6.39
CA LEU A 103 -2.44 -9.13 -6.40
C LEU A 103 -1.86 -10.06 -5.32
N ILE A 104 -0.57 -9.93 -5.00
CA ILE A 104 0.06 -10.67 -3.91
C ILE A 104 -0.39 -10.11 -2.57
N ALA A 105 -0.36 -8.79 -2.40
CA ALA A 105 -0.74 -8.12 -1.16
C ALA A 105 -2.19 -8.42 -0.74
N GLN A 106 -3.11 -8.57 -1.70
CA GLN A 106 -4.53 -8.82 -1.40
C GLN A 106 -4.78 -10.11 -0.60
N GLU A 107 -3.92 -11.13 -0.75
CA GLU A 107 -4.10 -12.44 -0.09
C GLU A 107 -3.74 -12.36 1.40
N ALA A 108 -2.96 -11.35 1.80
CA ALA A 108 -2.55 -11.13 3.19
C ALA A 108 -3.49 -10.17 3.96
N ILE A 109 -4.48 -9.58 3.30
CA ILE A 109 -5.35 -8.56 3.88
C ILE A 109 -6.61 -9.21 4.47
N ASP A 110 -6.86 -8.93 5.75
CA ASP A 110 -8.10 -9.29 6.43
C ASP A 110 -9.00 -8.06 6.64
N VAL A 111 -9.96 -7.87 5.72
CA VAL A 111 -10.94 -6.78 5.73
C VAL A 111 -12.35 -7.34 5.93
N ASP A 112 -13.21 -6.52 6.53
CA ASP A 112 -14.65 -6.74 6.61
C ASP A 112 -15.31 -6.78 5.22
N ASP A 113 -16.62 -7.06 5.19
CA ASP A 113 -17.35 -7.25 3.93
C ASP A 113 -17.39 -5.98 3.06
N ASP A 114 -17.52 -4.80 3.69
CA ASP A 114 -17.47 -3.52 2.99
C ASP A 114 -16.09 -3.24 2.41
N GLY A 115 -15.02 -3.48 3.17
CA GLY A 115 -13.65 -3.40 2.67
C GLY A 115 -13.40 -4.38 1.52
N ARG A 116 -13.97 -5.59 1.57
CA ARG A 116 -13.85 -6.59 0.50
C ARG A 116 -14.52 -6.14 -0.80
N ASN A 117 -15.67 -5.46 -0.71
CA ASN A 117 -16.34 -4.87 -1.87
C ASN A 117 -15.52 -3.73 -2.50
N ILE A 118 -14.91 -2.88 -1.66
CA ILE A 118 -14.01 -1.82 -2.14
C ILE A 118 -12.78 -2.43 -2.82
N LEU A 119 -12.20 -3.48 -2.23
CA LEU A 119 -11.05 -4.20 -2.79
C LEU A 119 -11.35 -4.77 -4.17
N LYS A 120 -12.49 -5.44 -4.33
CA LYS A 120 -12.94 -5.98 -5.63
C LYS A 120 -13.09 -4.86 -6.66
N THR A 121 -13.76 -3.77 -6.29
CA THR A 121 -13.98 -2.61 -7.17
C THR A 121 -12.65 -1.98 -7.59
N HIS A 122 -11.75 -1.71 -6.64
CA HIS A 122 -10.43 -1.16 -6.88
C HIS A 122 -9.60 -2.04 -7.82
N ARG A 123 -9.55 -3.35 -7.54
CA ARG A 123 -8.82 -4.33 -8.36
C ARG A 123 -9.35 -4.37 -9.80
N SER A 124 -10.68 -4.42 -9.97
CA SER A 124 -11.31 -4.45 -11.29
C SER A 124 -11.04 -3.18 -12.10
N LEU A 125 -11.11 -2.01 -11.46
CA LEU A 125 -10.77 -0.74 -12.10
C LEU A 125 -9.32 -0.71 -12.55
N ASN A 126 -8.39 -1.18 -11.72
CA ASN A 126 -6.97 -1.23 -12.07
C ASN A 126 -6.66 -2.24 -13.18
N LEU A 127 -7.37 -3.37 -13.24
CA LEU A 127 -7.24 -4.32 -14.33
C LEU A 127 -7.74 -3.72 -15.66
N GLY A 128 -8.87 -3.01 -15.63
CA GLY A 128 -9.38 -2.25 -16.77
C GLY A 128 -8.40 -1.14 -17.20
N LEU A 129 -7.85 -0.40 -16.23
CA LEU A 129 -6.86 0.64 -16.47
C LEU A 129 -5.58 0.07 -17.09
N PHE A 130 -5.08 -1.06 -16.60
CA PHE A 130 -3.94 -1.75 -17.19
C PHE A 130 -4.19 -2.14 -18.65
N GLY A 131 -5.37 -2.70 -18.95
CA GLY A 131 -5.78 -3.01 -20.32
C GLY A 131 -5.83 -1.77 -21.21
N ALA A 132 -6.43 -0.68 -20.71
CA ALA A 132 -6.52 0.60 -21.42
C ALA A 132 -5.14 1.20 -21.70
N LEU A 133 -4.26 1.27 -20.69
CA LEU A 133 -2.90 1.80 -20.84
C LEU A 133 -2.05 0.96 -21.79
N THR A 134 -2.20 -0.36 -21.75
CA THR A 134 -1.52 -1.28 -22.68
C THR A 134 -2.00 -1.03 -24.12
N ALA A 135 -3.31 -0.96 -24.34
CA ALA A 135 -3.87 -0.66 -25.65
C ALA A 135 -3.41 0.73 -26.16
N MET A 136 -3.47 1.75 -25.30
CA MET A 136 -2.99 3.09 -25.59
C MET A 136 -1.50 3.11 -25.95
N SER A 137 -0.66 2.40 -25.21
CA SER A 137 0.77 2.26 -25.48
C SER A 137 1.04 1.61 -26.85
N LEU A 138 0.33 0.52 -27.17
CA LEU A 138 0.43 -0.16 -28.48
C LEU A 138 -0.05 0.72 -29.64
N ILE A 139 -1.12 1.49 -29.45
CA ILE A 139 -1.61 2.43 -30.46
C ILE A 139 -0.61 3.57 -30.64
N ARG A 140 -0.12 4.14 -29.54
CA ARG A 140 0.76 5.31 -29.54
C ARG A 140 2.13 5.03 -30.14
N THR A 141 2.66 3.82 -29.96
CA THR A 141 3.94 3.40 -30.56
C THR A 141 3.87 3.29 -32.09
N ARG A 142 2.68 3.06 -32.66
CA ARG A 142 2.43 2.99 -34.10
C ARG A 142 2.11 4.35 -34.74
N GLN A 143 1.85 5.39 -33.94
CA GLN A 143 1.44 6.71 -34.42
C GLN A 143 2.57 7.74 -34.25
N ARG A 144 2.77 8.57 -35.27
CA ARG A 144 3.74 9.69 -35.22
C ARG A 144 3.22 10.86 -34.40
N GLU A 145 1.91 11.10 -34.43
CA GLU A 145 1.24 12.21 -33.75
C GLU A 145 0.06 11.70 -32.92
N PRO A 146 -0.22 12.28 -31.74
CA PRO A 146 -1.34 11.88 -30.90
C PRO A 146 -2.66 12.32 -31.52
N ARG A 147 -3.60 11.36 -31.69
CA ARG A 147 -4.97 11.67 -32.14
C ARG A 147 -5.80 12.24 -30.98
N ILE A 148 -6.79 13.09 -31.29
CA ILE A 148 -7.70 13.65 -30.28
C ILE A 148 -8.38 12.54 -29.45
N CYS A 149 -8.82 11.45 -30.08
CA CYS A 149 -9.41 10.31 -29.37
C CYS A 149 -8.45 9.68 -28.35
N TYR A 150 -7.14 9.68 -28.62
CA TYR A 150 -6.13 9.20 -27.67
C TYR A 150 -6.01 10.13 -26.46
N LEU A 151 -6.02 11.45 -26.67
CA LEU A 151 -5.97 12.43 -25.57
C LEU A 151 -7.22 12.34 -24.68
N ILE A 152 -8.41 12.20 -25.29
CA ILE A 152 -9.66 11.99 -24.56
C ILE A 152 -9.61 10.68 -23.76
N ALA A 153 -9.15 9.59 -24.39
CA ALA A 153 -8.98 8.32 -23.70
C ALA A 153 -7.98 8.41 -22.53
N GLY A 154 -6.89 9.15 -22.70
CA GLY A 154 -5.90 9.38 -21.65
C GLY A 154 -6.44 10.18 -20.47
N LEU A 155 -7.27 11.20 -20.73
CA LEU A 155 -7.97 11.93 -19.68
C LEU A 155 -8.97 11.02 -18.94
N GLY A 156 -9.72 10.20 -19.66
CA GLY A 156 -10.62 9.19 -19.06
C GLY A 156 -9.86 8.19 -18.18
N ALA A 157 -8.74 7.67 -18.67
CA ALA A 157 -7.85 6.78 -17.92
C ALA A 157 -7.30 7.44 -16.66
N PHE A 158 -6.94 8.74 -16.73
CA PHE A 158 -6.47 9.49 -15.59
C PHE A 158 -7.55 9.68 -14.52
N THR A 159 -8.78 9.99 -14.92
CA THR A 159 -9.93 10.06 -14.00
C THR A 159 -10.17 8.73 -13.30
N VAL A 160 -10.14 7.62 -14.05
CA VAL A 160 -10.27 6.26 -13.47
C VAL A 160 -9.12 5.97 -12.50
N ALA A 161 -7.89 6.37 -12.83
CA ALA A 161 -6.73 6.18 -11.96
C ALA A 161 -6.87 6.93 -10.63
N ILE A 162 -7.32 8.19 -10.65
CA ILE A 162 -7.57 8.97 -9.43
C ILE A 162 -8.67 8.32 -8.59
N PHE A 163 -9.77 7.91 -9.22
CA PHE A 163 -10.87 7.26 -8.50
C PHE A 163 -10.43 5.92 -7.88
N SER A 164 -9.63 5.14 -8.60
CA SER A 164 -9.04 3.92 -8.09
C SER A 164 -8.09 4.21 -6.90
N ALA A 165 -7.26 5.24 -6.99
CA ALA A 165 -6.37 5.66 -5.90
C ALA A 165 -7.15 6.07 -4.64
N TYR A 166 -8.30 6.75 -4.81
CA TYR A 166 -9.20 7.06 -3.71
C TYR A 166 -9.73 5.80 -3.01
N LEU A 167 -10.19 4.79 -3.77
CA LEU A 167 -10.62 3.51 -3.20
C LEU A 167 -9.48 2.77 -2.50
N GLY A 168 -8.26 2.83 -3.06
CA GLY A 168 -7.05 2.30 -2.42
C GLY A 168 -6.75 2.98 -1.09
N GLY A 169 -6.90 4.30 -1.03
CA GLY A 169 -6.80 5.07 0.22
C GLY A 169 -7.83 4.63 1.25
N ARG A 170 -9.10 4.47 0.87
CA ARG A 170 -10.16 3.98 1.77
C ARG A 170 -9.89 2.57 2.31
N LEU A 171 -9.28 1.69 1.52
CA LEU A 171 -8.88 0.36 2.02
C LEU A 171 -7.88 0.49 3.17
N VAL A 172 -6.88 1.36 3.03
CA VAL A 172 -5.84 1.56 4.03
C VAL A 172 -6.40 2.28 5.26
N TYR A 173 -7.07 3.43 5.05
CA TYR A 173 -7.46 4.32 6.13
C TYR A 173 -8.76 3.91 6.84
N ASP A 174 -9.77 3.45 6.10
CA ASP A 174 -11.06 3.10 6.70
C ASP A 174 -11.08 1.64 7.19
N HIS A 175 -10.39 0.73 6.48
CA HIS A 175 -10.49 -0.72 6.72
C HIS A 175 -9.18 -1.37 7.21
N GLY A 176 -8.10 -0.58 7.32
CA GLY A 176 -6.82 -1.05 7.86
C GLY A 176 -6.12 -2.08 6.97
N ALA A 177 -6.28 -1.98 5.64
CA ALA A 177 -5.56 -2.84 4.71
C ALA A 177 -4.05 -2.55 4.75
N GLY A 178 -3.23 -3.58 4.98
CA GLY A 178 -1.76 -3.48 4.92
C GLY A 178 -1.10 -2.81 6.14
N VAL A 179 -1.87 -2.41 7.15
CA VAL A 179 -1.33 -1.97 8.45
C VAL A 179 -1.37 -3.14 9.44
N VAL A 180 -0.29 -3.30 10.22
CA VAL A 180 -0.29 -4.23 11.34
C VAL A 180 -1.35 -3.75 12.33
N ARG A 181 -2.51 -4.41 12.33
CA ARG A 181 -3.47 -4.23 13.42
C ARG A 181 -2.75 -4.67 14.69
N THR A 182 -2.65 -3.79 15.68
CA THR A 182 -2.06 -4.11 16.99
C THR A 182 -2.96 -5.11 17.72
N ARG A 183 -2.96 -6.36 17.28
CA ARG A 183 -3.43 -7.52 18.02
C ARG A 183 -2.26 -8.47 18.05
N GLY A 184 -1.71 -8.68 19.26
CA GLY A 184 -0.68 -9.66 19.47
C GLY A 184 -1.09 -11.00 18.87
N LEU A 185 -0.07 -11.74 18.40
CA LEU A 185 -0.09 -13.06 17.76
C LEU A 185 0.08 -13.04 16.22
N GLY A 186 1.33 -13.22 15.81
CA GLY A 186 1.73 -14.10 14.71
C GLY A 186 1.21 -13.76 13.31
N VAL A 187 1.71 -12.69 12.71
CA VAL A 187 1.68 -12.52 11.25
C VAL A 187 3.03 -12.97 10.71
N SER A 188 3.02 -13.97 9.82
CA SER A 188 4.20 -14.40 9.09
C SER A 188 4.59 -13.30 8.11
N ASP A 189 5.44 -12.40 8.58
CA ASP A 189 6.00 -11.31 7.79
C ASP A 189 7.01 -11.88 6.79
N GLU A 190 6.70 -11.80 5.50
CA GLU A 190 7.66 -12.11 4.44
C GLU A 190 8.62 -10.91 4.28
N GLU A 191 9.49 -10.79 5.27
CA GLU A 191 10.66 -9.91 5.27
C GLU A 191 11.55 -10.36 4.10
N LEU A 192 11.75 -9.49 3.10
CA LEU A 192 12.65 -9.69 1.96
C LEU A 192 14.12 -9.70 2.45
N THR A 193 14.50 -10.74 3.19
CA THR A 193 15.87 -10.98 3.64
C THR A 193 16.61 -11.73 2.54
N LEU A 194 17.77 -11.20 2.11
CA LEU A 194 18.65 -11.77 1.07
C LEU A 194 19.01 -13.28 1.24
N ARG A 195 18.76 -13.87 2.42
CA ARG A 195 19.04 -15.29 2.72
C ARG A 195 17.95 -16.28 2.28
N ASN A 196 16.70 -15.85 2.00
CA ASN A 196 15.56 -16.74 1.71
C ASN A 196 14.86 -16.43 0.37
N THR A 197 15.59 -15.92 -0.62
CA THR A 197 15.04 -15.48 -1.92
C THR A 197 14.24 -16.56 -2.65
N VAL A 198 14.64 -17.82 -2.56
CA VAL A 198 13.95 -18.95 -3.22
C VAL A 198 12.61 -19.26 -2.54
N HIS A 199 12.56 -19.26 -1.20
CA HIS A 199 11.31 -19.51 -0.48
C HIS A 199 10.33 -18.34 -0.65
N ALA A 200 10.82 -17.10 -0.55
CA ALA A 200 10.01 -15.92 -0.79
C ALA A 200 9.45 -15.88 -2.22
N ALA A 201 10.28 -16.16 -3.24
CA ALA A 201 9.81 -16.26 -4.62
C ALA A 201 8.73 -17.34 -4.80
N SER A 202 8.86 -18.49 -4.14
CA SER A 202 7.86 -19.57 -4.19
C SER A 202 6.55 -19.23 -3.45
N GLN A 203 6.60 -18.39 -2.43
CA GLN A 203 5.42 -17.91 -1.70
C GLN A 203 4.69 -16.85 -2.52
N ALA A 204 5.42 -15.81 -2.97
CA ALA A 204 4.90 -14.79 -3.88
C ALA A 204 4.25 -15.39 -5.14
N ALA A 205 4.85 -16.42 -5.74
CA ALA A 205 4.27 -17.10 -6.91
C ALA A 205 2.96 -17.82 -6.58
N ARG A 206 2.87 -18.47 -5.42
CA ARG A 206 1.63 -19.15 -4.97
C ARG A 206 0.53 -18.15 -4.66
N ASP A 207 0.87 -17.05 -3.98
CA ASP A 207 -0.09 -16.02 -3.59
C ASP A 207 -0.57 -15.23 -4.82
N LEU A 208 0.32 -14.93 -5.76
CA LEU A 208 -0.07 -14.40 -7.06
C LEU A 208 -1.05 -15.34 -7.78
N GLY A 209 -0.78 -16.66 -7.78
CA GLY A 209 -1.66 -17.66 -8.38
C GLY A 209 -3.05 -17.69 -7.74
N ARG A 210 -3.15 -17.62 -6.40
CA ARG A 210 -4.42 -17.52 -5.68
C ARG A 210 -5.15 -16.21 -6.00
N GLY A 211 -4.43 -15.08 -5.95
CA GLY A 211 -4.96 -13.76 -6.25
C GLY A 211 -5.55 -13.68 -7.66
N VAL A 212 -4.86 -14.23 -8.66
CA VAL A 212 -5.37 -14.34 -10.04
C VAL A 212 -6.63 -15.21 -10.11
N LYS A 213 -6.64 -16.37 -9.42
CA LYS A 213 -7.81 -17.27 -9.40
C LYS A 213 -9.03 -16.61 -8.76
N HIS A 214 -8.87 -15.95 -7.60
CA HIS A 214 -9.94 -15.21 -6.93
C HIS A 214 -10.45 -14.08 -7.83
N THR A 215 -9.53 -13.34 -8.46
CA THR A 215 -9.89 -12.29 -9.43
C THR A 215 -10.73 -12.83 -10.57
N ALA A 216 -10.31 -13.95 -11.17
CA ALA A 216 -11.04 -14.57 -12.28
C ALA A 216 -12.42 -15.08 -11.83
N GLN A 217 -12.54 -15.62 -10.62
CA GLN A 217 -13.82 -16.08 -10.07
C GLN A 217 -14.78 -14.93 -9.82
N ASP A 218 -14.31 -13.82 -9.26
CA ASP A 218 -15.14 -12.63 -9.02
C ASP A 218 -15.62 -12.00 -10.34
N LEU A 219 -14.74 -11.91 -11.34
CA LEU A 219 -15.10 -11.47 -12.70
C LEU A 219 -16.16 -12.39 -13.33
N ARG A 220 -16.03 -13.71 -13.20
CA ARG A 220 -17.00 -14.69 -13.71
C ARG A 220 -18.36 -14.60 -13.02
N LYS A 221 -18.40 -14.25 -11.74
CA LYS A 221 -19.65 -14.06 -10.97
C LYS A 221 -20.33 -12.71 -11.26
N GLY A 222 -19.72 -11.84 -12.08
CA GLY A 222 -20.23 -10.50 -12.36
C GLY A 222 -20.03 -9.50 -11.22
N ASP A 223 -19.25 -9.87 -10.19
CA ASP A 223 -19.01 -9.05 -9.00
C ASP A 223 -17.79 -8.13 -9.20
N ILE A 224 -17.87 -7.30 -10.24
CA ILE A 224 -16.74 -6.51 -10.76
C ILE A 224 -16.61 -5.17 -10.02
N VAL A 225 -17.75 -4.51 -9.76
CA VAL A 225 -17.82 -3.18 -9.14
C VAL A 225 -18.94 -3.10 -8.09
N PRO A 226 -18.94 -3.95 -7.06
CA PRO A 226 -20.01 -4.00 -6.06
C PRO A 226 -20.23 -2.64 -5.38
N THR A 227 -19.16 -1.89 -5.08
CA THR A 227 -19.29 -0.58 -4.44
C THR A 227 -20.05 0.44 -5.29
N LEU A 228 -19.96 0.36 -6.62
CA LEU A 228 -20.74 1.22 -7.51
C LEU A 228 -22.20 0.74 -7.66
N MET A 229 -22.45 -0.55 -7.44
CA MET A 229 -23.80 -1.14 -7.51
C MET A 229 -24.60 -0.97 -6.22
N THR A 230 -23.96 -1.03 -5.06
CA THR A 230 -24.63 -0.86 -3.76
C THR A 230 -25.21 0.56 -3.59
N THR A 231 -24.47 1.59 -4.01
CA THR A 231 -24.94 2.99 -3.98
C THR A 231 -26.19 3.22 -4.84
N ARG A 232 -26.42 2.37 -5.85
CA ARG A 232 -27.60 2.46 -6.74
C ARG A 232 -28.87 1.83 -6.16
N ARG A 233 -28.78 1.07 -5.06
CA ARG A 233 -29.94 0.40 -4.41
C ARG A 233 -30.53 1.20 -3.25
N THR A 234 -29.86 2.25 -2.79
CA THR A 234 -30.29 3.06 -1.63
C THR A 234 -30.91 4.41 -2.01
N THR A 235 -31.17 4.63 -3.30
CA THR A 235 -31.92 5.78 -3.86
C THR A 235 -33.14 5.27 -4.60
#